data_AF-A0A1C3U5E5-F1
#
_entry.id   AF-A0A1C3U5E5-F1
#
_cell.length_a   1.000
_cell.length_b   1.000
_cell.length_c   1.000
_cell.angle_alpha   90.00
_cell.angle_beta   90.00
_cell.angle_gamma   90.00
#
_symmetry.space_group_name_H-M   'P 1'
#
loop_
_entity.id
_entity.type
_entity.pdbx_description
1 polymer ?
#
loop_
_entity_poly.entity_id
_entity_poly.type
_entity_poly.pdbx_seq_one_letter_code
_entity_poly.pdbx_strand_id
1 'polypeptide(L)'
;MYDNSIAYTKRNAPVSRSSFVFLALFALWWALLFVFYHFPSIDLVVAKSVFTATPCASTAIPNEVCGVFDLAKNPIFEIVRDVTLALPYIAIVVLIAILISSWRKYGTGWRTLKTDRYIAALISLAIGCGLIVNTLLKSYSGRPRPRSTDLFGGSLDFVQAGSFAGRCLGNCSFVSGEASSGGWLLCLVLLLPPRLRFPLGIPLAVVSIMMPMMRVMTGAHYLSDAVLGWLLSLVVFAAAIAVIDLLRSGTSARS
;
A
#
# COMPACT_ATOMS: atom_id res chain seq x y z
N MET A 1 60.98 13.99 7.46
CA MET A 1 60.61 12.78 8.21
C MET A 1 59.23 13.06 8.79
N TYR A 2 58.17 12.74 8.03
CA TYR A 2 57.18 11.69 8.37
C TYR A 2 56.63 11.86 9.79
N ASP A 3 55.33 12.05 10.04
CA ASP A 3 54.21 11.38 9.39
C ASP A 3 52.89 12.16 9.61
N ASN A 4 52.17 12.39 8.51
CA ASN A 4 50.79 12.90 8.48
C ASN A 4 49.88 11.67 8.46
N SER A 5 49.48 11.19 9.62
CA SER A 5 48.47 10.13 9.75
C SER A 5 47.44 10.51 10.81
N ILE A 6 46.78 11.66 10.60
CA ILE A 6 45.45 11.87 11.18
C ILE A 6 44.56 10.85 10.49
N ALA A 7 44.36 9.74 11.19
CA ALA A 7 43.37 8.73 10.89
C ALA A 7 42.07 9.43 10.48
N TYR A 8 41.73 9.29 9.20
CA TYR A 8 40.41 9.59 8.69
C TYR A 8 39.46 8.63 9.40
N THR A 9 39.01 9.02 10.61
CA THR A 9 37.94 8.33 11.31
C THR A 9 36.76 8.36 10.34
N LYS A 10 36.52 7.22 9.71
CA LYS A 10 35.32 6.92 8.95
C LYS A 10 34.18 7.07 9.96
N ARG A 11 33.66 8.29 10.12
CA ARG A 11 32.42 8.52 10.87
C ARG A 11 31.40 7.68 10.15
N ASN A 12 31.02 6.56 10.75
CA ASN A 12 29.78 5.88 10.41
C ASN A 12 28.71 6.94 10.59
N ALA A 13 28.29 7.57 9.49
CA ALA A 13 27.25 8.57 9.53
C ALA A 13 26.04 7.88 10.17
N PRO A 14 25.49 8.39 11.28
CA PRO A 14 24.32 7.78 11.89
C PRO A 14 23.24 7.64 10.81
N VAL A 15 22.70 6.43 10.66
CA VAL A 15 21.59 6.16 9.74
C VAL A 15 20.54 7.23 9.97
N SER A 16 20.17 7.99 8.92
CA SER A 16 19.21 9.07 9.07
C SER A 16 17.90 8.51 9.61
N ARG A 17 17.14 9.30 10.37
CA ARG A 17 15.85 8.87 10.93
C ARG A 17 14.91 8.31 9.84
N SER A 18 14.92 8.91 8.65
CA SER A 18 14.15 8.48 7.50
C SER A 18 14.62 7.13 6.95
N SER A 19 15.93 6.88 6.86
CA SER A 19 16.48 5.57 6.50
C SER A 19 16.13 4.48 7.52
N PHE A 20 16.19 4.78 8.82
CA PHE A 20 15.78 3.83 9.86
C PHE A 20 14.30 3.47 9.75
N VAL A 21 13.42 4.46 9.58
CA VAL A 21 11.97 4.23 9.40
C VAL A 21 11.69 3.38 8.16
N PHE A 22 12.36 3.66 7.04
CA PHE A 22 12.26 2.84 5.83
C PHE A 22 12.66 1.39 6.10
N LEU A 23 13.84 1.17 6.70
CA LEU A 23 14.34 -0.18 6.99
C LEU A 23 13.42 -0.94 7.95
N ALA A 24 12.89 -0.28 8.98
CA ALA A 24 11.95 -0.89 9.92
C ALA A 24 10.63 -1.30 9.24
N LEU A 25 10.04 -0.42 8.41
CA LEU A 25 8.82 -0.73 7.67
C LEU A 25 9.07 -1.83 6.63
N PHE A 26 10.22 -1.81 5.95
CA PHE A 26 10.60 -2.83 4.99
C PHE A 26 10.78 -4.20 5.65
N ALA A 27 11.47 -4.25 6.79
CA ALA A 27 11.63 -5.47 7.58
C ALA A 27 10.27 -5.99 8.07
N LEU A 28 9.40 -5.11 8.58
CA LEU A 28 8.04 -5.47 8.97
C LEU A 28 7.23 -6.03 7.80
N TRP A 29 7.34 -5.44 6.62
CA TRP A 29 6.64 -5.92 5.42
C TRP A 29 7.05 -7.35 5.07
N TRP A 30 8.36 -7.64 5.05
CA TRP A 30 8.86 -8.99 4.78
C TRP A 30 8.51 -9.98 5.90
N ALA A 31 8.56 -9.55 7.16
CA ALA A 31 8.15 -10.39 8.29
C ALA A 31 6.67 -10.77 8.19
N LEU A 32 5.79 -9.82 7.85
CA LEU A 32 4.37 -10.10 7.64
C LEU A 32 4.15 -11.01 6.42
N LEU A 33 4.87 -10.79 5.32
CA LEU A 33 4.79 -11.67 4.16
C LEU A 33 5.19 -13.10 4.53
N PHE A 34 6.28 -13.27 5.27
CA PHE A 34 6.73 -14.57 5.76
C PHE A 34 5.66 -15.26 6.62
N VAL A 35 5.03 -14.52 7.54
CA VAL A 35 3.94 -15.03 8.37
C VAL A 35 2.75 -15.45 7.49
N PHE A 36 2.27 -14.61 6.58
CA PHE A 36 1.13 -14.96 5.73
C PHE A 36 1.42 -16.11 4.76
N TYR A 37 2.66 -16.24 4.30
CA TYR A 37 3.07 -17.33 3.41
C TYR A 37 3.12 -18.68 4.14
N HIS A 38 3.65 -18.72 5.38
CA HIS A 38 3.75 -19.96 6.16
C HIS A 38 2.49 -20.30 6.98
N PHE A 39 1.64 -19.31 7.27
CA PHE A 39 0.38 -19.49 7.99
C PHE A 39 -0.81 -19.02 7.13
N PRO A 40 -1.06 -19.65 5.95
CA PRO A 40 -2.13 -19.24 5.05
C PRO A 40 -3.54 -19.45 5.63
N SER A 41 -3.67 -20.21 6.72
CA SER A 41 -4.92 -20.36 7.46
C SER A 41 -5.49 -19.03 7.95
N ILE A 42 -4.67 -18.01 8.21
CA ILE A 42 -5.13 -16.68 8.60
C ILE A 42 -6.03 -16.10 7.50
N ASP A 43 -5.57 -16.14 6.24
CA ASP A 43 -6.33 -15.66 5.09
C ASP A 43 -7.64 -16.43 4.92
N LEU A 44 -7.60 -17.75 5.06
CA LEU A 44 -8.76 -18.61 4.89
C LEU A 44 -9.80 -18.42 5.99
N VAL A 45 -9.38 -18.29 7.24
CA VAL A 45 -10.29 -18.03 8.38
C VAL A 45 -11.00 -16.70 8.22
N VAL A 46 -10.25 -15.65 7.85
CA VAL A 46 -10.85 -14.32 7.65
C VAL A 46 -11.78 -14.33 6.44
N ALA A 47 -11.38 -14.88 5.30
CA ALA A 47 -12.24 -14.98 4.13
C ALA A 47 -13.52 -15.79 4.41
N LYS A 48 -13.41 -16.90 5.15
CA LYS A 48 -14.56 -17.71 5.57
C LYS A 48 -15.49 -16.95 6.51
N SER A 49 -14.98 -16.09 7.40
CA SER A 49 -15.80 -15.32 8.34
C SER A 49 -16.72 -14.29 7.66
N VAL A 50 -16.40 -13.88 6.43
CA VAL A 50 -17.18 -12.90 5.65
C VAL A 50 -17.90 -13.55 4.46
N PHE A 51 -17.83 -14.87 4.33
CA PHE A 51 -18.52 -15.65 3.31
C PHE A 51 -19.82 -16.23 3.88
N THR A 52 -20.94 -15.97 3.21
CA THR A 52 -22.24 -16.49 3.60
C THR A 52 -22.56 -17.71 2.76
N ALA A 53 -22.48 -18.90 3.37
CA ALA A 53 -22.87 -20.14 2.73
C ALA A 53 -24.39 -20.17 2.52
N THR A 54 -24.82 -20.61 1.34
CA THR A 54 -26.24 -20.76 0.98
C THR A 54 -26.48 -22.18 0.49
N PRO A 55 -27.70 -22.74 0.67
CA PRO A 55 -28.03 -24.04 0.10
C PRO A 55 -27.77 -24.05 -1.41
N CYS A 56 -27.05 -25.06 -1.89
CA CYS A 56 -26.91 -25.30 -3.31
C CYS A 56 -28.24 -25.69 -3.95
N ALA A 57 -28.38 -25.44 -5.25
CA ALA A 57 -29.51 -25.96 -6.02
C ALA A 57 -29.52 -27.50 -5.96
N SER A 58 -30.69 -28.12 -6.06
CA SER A 58 -30.83 -29.59 -6.07
C SER A 58 -30.12 -30.26 -7.26
N THR A 59 -29.81 -29.49 -8.31
CA THR A 59 -29.04 -29.93 -9.48
C THR A 59 -27.53 -29.68 -9.37
N ALA A 60 -27.07 -29.16 -8.23
CA ALA A 60 -25.65 -28.87 -8.00
C ALA A 60 -24.82 -30.16 -7.97
N ILE A 61 -23.54 -30.03 -8.32
CA ILE A 61 -22.60 -31.14 -8.31
C ILE A 61 -22.33 -31.53 -6.84
N PRO A 62 -22.14 -32.84 -6.52
CA PRO A 62 -21.75 -33.23 -5.17
C PRO A 62 -20.51 -32.47 -4.67
N ASN A 63 -20.56 -31.98 -3.43
CA ASN A 63 -19.52 -31.16 -2.78
C ASN A 63 -19.29 -29.75 -3.37
N GLU A 64 -20.21 -29.24 -4.17
CA GLU A 64 -20.17 -27.85 -4.61
C GLU A 64 -20.33 -26.88 -3.41
N VAL A 65 -19.51 -25.83 -3.37
CA VAL A 65 -19.59 -24.79 -2.35
C VAL A 65 -20.46 -23.66 -2.88
N CYS A 66 -21.69 -23.53 -2.37
CA CYS A 66 -22.57 -22.43 -2.73
C CYS A 66 -22.62 -21.37 -1.64
N GLY A 67 -22.52 -20.12 -2.06
CA GLY A 67 -22.56 -18.98 -1.16
C GLY A 67 -22.07 -17.72 -1.85
N VAL A 68 -22.07 -16.62 -1.10
CA VAL A 68 -21.73 -15.30 -1.61
C VAL A 68 -20.99 -14.47 -0.57
N PHE A 69 -20.22 -13.50 -1.04
CA PHE A 69 -19.77 -12.39 -0.22
C PHE A 69 -20.84 -11.30 -0.28
N ASP A 70 -21.79 -11.30 0.66
CA ASP A 70 -22.99 -10.44 0.61
C ASP A 70 -22.68 -8.96 0.42
N LEU A 71 -21.64 -8.48 1.10
CA LEU A 71 -21.23 -7.08 1.04
C LEU A 71 -20.68 -6.67 -0.33
N ALA A 72 -20.32 -7.63 -1.20
CA ALA A 72 -19.92 -7.34 -2.57
C ALA A 72 -21.06 -6.80 -3.44
N LYS A 73 -22.32 -7.01 -3.05
CA LYS A 73 -23.52 -6.51 -3.76
C LYS A 73 -24.25 -5.42 -2.98
N ASN A 74 -23.66 -4.92 -1.89
CA ASN A 74 -24.30 -3.94 -1.03
C ASN A 74 -24.09 -2.51 -1.62
N PRO A 75 -25.15 -1.76 -1.92
CA PRO A 75 -25.03 -0.46 -2.59
C PRO A 75 -24.33 0.60 -1.73
N ILE A 76 -24.42 0.51 -0.40
CA ILE A 76 -23.72 1.44 0.49
C ILE A 76 -22.21 1.20 0.41
N PHE A 77 -21.77 -0.07 0.38
CA PHE A 77 -20.35 -0.40 0.21
C PHE A 77 -19.81 0.08 -1.14
N GLU A 78 -20.59 -0.04 -2.21
CA GLU A 78 -20.21 0.48 -3.53
C GLU A 78 -20.04 2.01 -3.51
N ILE A 79 -21.01 2.74 -2.96
CA ILE A 79 -20.95 4.22 -2.85
C ILE A 79 -19.75 4.65 -2.00
N VAL A 80 -19.57 4.06 -0.81
CA VAL A 80 -18.47 4.38 0.08
C VAL A 80 -17.13 4.09 -0.61
N ARG A 81 -17.02 2.96 -1.29
CA ARG A 81 -15.84 2.61 -2.08
C ARG A 81 -15.57 3.66 -3.15
N ASP A 82 -16.56 4.04 -3.95
CA ASP A 82 -16.38 5.01 -5.04
C ASP A 82 -15.93 6.39 -4.51
N VAL A 83 -16.53 6.86 -3.41
CA VAL A 83 -16.09 8.08 -2.72
C VAL A 83 -14.65 7.95 -2.26
N THR A 84 -14.28 6.85 -1.57
CA THR A 84 -12.89 6.67 -1.11
C THR A 84 -11.89 6.53 -2.24
N LEU A 85 -12.28 5.97 -3.39
CA LEU A 85 -11.42 5.87 -4.57
C LEU A 85 -11.19 7.21 -5.26
N ALA A 86 -12.10 8.17 -5.13
CA ALA A 86 -11.88 9.52 -5.64
C ALA A 86 -10.80 10.29 -4.84
N LEU A 87 -10.66 10.01 -3.54
CA LEU A 87 -9.79 10.77 -2.64
C LEU A 87 -8.30 10.79 -3.05
N PRO A 88 -7.67 9.66 -3.45
CA PRO A 88 -6.30 9.69 -3.96
C PRO A 88 -6.13 10.61 -5.17
N TYR A 89 -7.07 10.58 -6.12
CA TYR A 89 -7.01 11.44 -7.31
C TYR A 89 -7.14 12.92 -6.96
N ILE A 90 -8.06 13.26 -6.06
CA ILE A 90 -8.20 14.64 -5.55
C ILE A 90 -6.90 15.09 -4.89
N ALA A 91 -6.30 14.23 -4.05
CA ALA A 91 -5.03 14.53 -3.39
C ALA A 91 -3.89 14.74 -4.38
N ILE A 92 -3.81 13.96 -5.48
CA ILE A 92 -2.84 14.17 -6.56
C ILE A 92 -2.99 15.57 -7.16
N VAL A 93 -4.22 15.94 -7.54
CA VAL A 93 -4.49 17.26 -8.14
C VAL A 93 -4.08 18.38 -7.19
N VAL A 94 -4.43 18.27 -5.90
CA VAL A 94 -4.06 19.25 -4.87
C VAL A 94 -2.53 19.34 -4.70
N LEU A 95 -1.83 18.21 -4.62
CA LEU A 95 -0.37 18.20 -4.46
C LEU A 95 0.35 18.82 -5.66
N ILE A 96 -0.09 18.48 -6.88
CA ILE A 96 0.46 19.06 -8.11
C ILE A 96 0.19 20.57 -8.15
N ALA A 97 -1.03 21.01 -7.83
CA ALA A 97 -1.38 22.42 -7.79
C ALA A 97 -0.50 23.19 -6.79
N ILE A 98 -0.28 22.66 -5.57
CA ILE A 98 0.60 23.26 -4.56
C ILE A 98 2.04 23.40 -5.08
N LEU A 99 2.56 22.37 -5.74
CA LEU A 99 3.92 22.39 -6.30
C LEU A 99 4.04 23.44 -7.42
N ILE A 100 3.07 23.50 -8.34
CA ILE A 100 3.02 24.50 -9.42
C ILE A 100 2.93 25.92 -8.85
N SER A 101 2.05 26.16 -7.86
CA SER A 101 1.92 27.46 -7.20
C SER A 101 3.21 27.87 -6.49
N SER A 102 3.89 26.94 -5.82
CA SER A 102 5.18 27.19 -5.18
C SER A 102 6.25 27.56 -6.20
N TRP A 103 6.33 26.83 -7.31
CA TRP A 103 7.27 27.12 -8.40
C TRP A 103 7.02 28.49 -9.03
N ARG A 104 5.76 28.81 -9.36
CA ARG A 104 5.38 30.11 -9.94
C ARG A 104 5.70 31.29 -9.03
N LYS A 105 5.57 31.13 -7.71
CA LYS A 105 5.80 32.21 -6.74
C LYS A 105 7.27 32.42 -6.39
N TYR A 106 8.05 31.35 -6.30
CA TYR A 106 9.41 31.40 -5.73
C TYR A 106 10.53 31.10 -6.74
N GLY A 107 10.21 30.82 -8.01
CA GLY A 107 11.20 30.60 -9.07
C GLY A 107 12.18 29.49 -8.70
N THR A 108 13.48 29.73 -8.79
CA THR A 108 14.54 28.78 -8.41
C THR A 108 14.56 28.43 -6.92
N GLY A 109 13.99 29.27 -6.05
CA GLY A 109 13.91 29.08 -4.59
C GLY A 109 12.73 28.23 -4.12
N TRP A 110 11.94 27.64 -5.03
CA TRP A 110 10.72 26.90 -4.70
C TRP A 110 10.95 25.62 -3.88
N ARG A 111 12.16 25.03 -3.96
CA ARG A 111 12.45 23.69 -3.44
C ARG A 111 12.85 23.71 -1.97
N THR A 112 11.89 23.48 -1.09
CA THR A 112 12.03 23.41 0.37
C THR A 112 11.91 21.98 0.90
N LEU A 113 12.23 21.74 2.18
CA LEU A 113 11.96 20.44 2.83
C LEU A 113 10.47 20.05 2.77
N LYS A 114 9.57 21.04 2.73
CA LYS A 114 8.13 20.81 2.65
C LYS A 114 7.70 20.34 1.25
N THR A 115 8.19 21.00 0.20
CA THR A 115 7.90 20.59 -1.19
C THR A 115 8.51 19.24 -1.50
N ASP A 116 9.66 18.91 -0.92
CA ASP A 116 10.29 17.60 -1.07
C ASP A 116 9.42 16.46 -0.53
N ARG A 117 8.68 16.68 0.57
CA ARG A 117 7.71 15.70 1.06
C ARG A 117 6.50 15.54 0.13
N TYR A 118 6.06 16.61 -0.54
CA TYR A 118 5.01 16.54 -1.57
C TYR A 118 5.50 15.75 -2.80
N ILE A 119 6.74 15.97 -3.22
CA ILE A 119 7.39 15.21 -4.29
C ILE A 119 7.51 13.73 -3.88
N ALA A 120 7.97 13.44 -2.66
CA ALA A 120 8.03 12.09 -2.13
C ALA A 120 6.66 11.40 -2.16
N ALA A 121 5.58 12.11 -1.80
CA ALA A 121 4.22 11.61 -1.88
C ALA A 121 3.85 11.19 -3.31
N LEU A 122 4.06 12.07 -4.30
CA LEU A 122 3.73 11.77 -5.70
C LEU A 122 4.58 10.63 -6.27
N ILE A 123 5.89 10.63 -6.01
CA ILE A 123 6.80 9.56 -6.42
C ILE A 123 6.36 8.23 -5.83
N SER A 124 6.05 8.20 -4.53
CA SER A 124 5.64 6.98 -3.86
C SER A 124 4.32 6.42 -4.37
N LEU A 125 3.37 7.28 -4.78
CA LEU A 125 2.13 6.83 -5.41
C LEU A 125 2.39 6.21 -6.78
N ALA A 126 3.19 6.89 -7.61
CA ALA A 126 3.50 6.44 -8.95
C ALA A 126 4.26 5.11 -8.93
N ILE A 127 5.27 4.99 -8.07
CA ILE A 127 6.11 3.79 -7.96
C ILE A 127 5.39 2.69 -7.18
N GLY A 128 4.83 3.00 -6.01
CA GLY A 128 4.18 2.02 -5.14
C GLY A 128 2.86 1.53 -5.73
N CYS A 129 1.84 2.40 -5.76
CA CYS A 129 0.50 2.03 -6.20
C CYS A 129 0.43 1.77 -7.71
N GLY A 130 1.03 2.66 -8.51
CA GLY A 130 1.00 2.59 -9.98
C GLY A 130 1.82 1.41 -10.51
N LEU A 131 3.15 1.51 -10.39
CA LEU A 131 4.07 0.56 -11.00
C LEU A 131 4.11 -0.79 -10.27
N ILE A 132 4.47 -0.81 -8.98
CA ILE A 132 4.68 -2.07 -8.26
C ILE A 132 3.36 -2.82 -8.10
N VAL A 133 2.32 -2.18 -7.55
CA VAL A 133 1.07 -2.88 -7.24
C VAL A 133 0.22 -3.11 -8.48
N ASN A 134 -0.17 -2.04 -9.19
CA ASN A 134 -1.14 -2.17 -10.28
C ASN A 134 -0.56 -2.73 -11.58
N THR A 135 0.70 -2.43 -11.91
CA THR A 135 1.31 -2.92 -13.16
C THR A 135 2.01 -4.26 -12.96
N LEU A 136 2.91 -4.38 -11.97
CA LEU A 136 3.72 -5.59 -11.81
C LEU A 136 2.96 -6.70 -11.07
N LEU A 137 2.63 -6.49 -9.78
CA LEU A 137 2.09 -7.55 -8.94
C LEU A 137 0.72 -8.06 -9.41
N LYS A 138 -0.19 -7.16 -9.83
CA LYS A 138 -1.49 -7.58 -10.36
C LYS A 138 -1.44 -8.34 -11.68
N SER A 139 -0.41 -8.11 -12.49
CA SER A 139 -0.26 -8.79 -13.79
C SER A 139 0.42 -10.14 -13.64
N TYR A 140 1.33 -10.28 -12.68
CA TYR A 140 2.21 -11.46 -12.62
C TYR A 140 2.04 -12.33 -11.38
N SER A 141 1.35 -11.89 -10.31
CA SER A 141 1.28 -12.69 -9.07
C SER A 141 0.57 -14.03 -9.22
N GLY A 142 -0.35 -14.18 -10.17
CA GLY A 142 -1.10 -15.43 -10.38
C GLY A 142 -2.09 -15.79 -9.26
N ARG A 143 -2.09 -15.07 -8.13
CA ARG A 143 -2.91 -15.38 -6.95
C ARG A 143 -4.41 -15.07 -7.19
N PRO A 144 -5.30 -16.08 -7.13
CA PRO A 144 -6.74 -15.84 -7.27
C PRO A 144 -7.33 -15.05 -6.10
N ARG A 145 -8.47 -14.38 -6.33
CA ARG A 145 -9.24 -13.69 -5.29
C ARG A 145 -10.09 -14.70 -4.49
N PRO A 146 -10.48 -14.41 -3.24
CA PRO A 146 -11.36 -15.30 -2.46
C PRO A 146 -12.61 -15.74 -3.21
N ARG A 147 -13.35 -14.79 -3.79
CA ARG A 147 -14.56 -15.09 -4.60
C ARG A 147 -14.33 -15.90 -5.88
N SER A 148 -13.08 -16.16 -6.24
CA SER A 148 -12.71 -16.92 -7.42
C SER A 148 -12.06 -18.26 -7.06
N THR A 149 -11.85 -18.54 -5.78
CA THR A 149 -11.30 -19.83 -5.34
C THR A 149 -12.38 -20.86 -5.08
N ASP A 150 -12.07 -22.12 -5.36
CA ASP A 150 -12.88 -23.31 -5.08
C ASP A 150 -13.44 -23.36 -3.65
N LEU A 151 -12.68 -22.87 -2.66
CA LEU A 151 -13.09 -22.77 -1.26
C LEU A 151 -14.31 -21.87 -1.01
N PHE A 152 -14.66 -20.98 -1.95
CA PHE A 152 -15.74 -20.01 -1.81
C PHE A 152 -16.64 -19.95 -3.06
N GLY A 153 -16.81 -21.09 -3.74
CA GLY A 153 -17.69 -21.23 -4.91
C GLY A 153 -17.10 -20.76 -6.23
N GLY A 154 -15.78 -20.53 -6.28
CA GLY A 154 -15.03 -20.31 -7.51
C GLY A 154 -14.48 -21.61 -8.10
N SER A 155 -13.53 -21.48 -9.04
CA SER A 155 -12.94 -22.61 -9.78
C SER A 155 -11.42 -22.68 -9.75
N LEU A 156 -10.77 -21.71 -9.10
CA LEU A 156 -9.32 -21.63 -9.02
C LEU A 156 -8.81 -22.15 -7.67
N ASP A 157 -7.64 -22.76 -7.65
CA ASP A 157 -7.03 -23.23 -6.41
C ASP A 157 -6.59 -22.03 -5.54
N PHE A 158 -6.74 -22.16 -4.22
CA PHE A 158 -6.14 -21.20 -3.29
C PHE A 158 -4.61 -21.19 -3.41
N VAL A 159 -4.03 -20.00 -3.30
CA VAL A 159 -2.58 -19.77 -3.34
C VAL A 159 -2.17 -18.86 -2.20
N GLN A 160 -1.05 -19.19 -1.53
CA GLN A 160 -0.55 -18.41 -0.39
C GLN A 160 0.00 -17.04 -0.83
N ALA A 161 0.10 -16.10 0.11
CA ALA A 161 0.61 -14.75 -0.13
C ALA A 161 2.05 -14.76 -0.67
N GLY A 162 2.32 -14.03 -1.76
CA GLY A 162 3.66 -13.95 -2.38
C GLY A 162 4.10 -15.19 -3.18
N SER A 163 3.26 -16.22 -3.28
CA SER A 163 3.47 -17.32 -4.22
C SER A 163 3.05 -16.91 -5.63
N PHE A 164 3.89 -17.25 -6.62
CA PHE A 164 3.63 -17.02 -8.05
C PHE A 164 3.13 -18.29 -8.77
N ALA A 165 2.76 -19.33 -8.02
CA ALA A 165 2.31 -20.62 -8.56
C ALA A 165 0.84 -20.64 -9.00
N GLY A 166 0.14 -19.50 -8.94
CA GLY A 166 -1.29 -19.42 -9.19
C GLY A 166 -1.67 -19.30 -10.68
N ARG A 167 -2.94 -19.62 -10.97
CA ARG A 167 -3.49 -19.68 -12.33
C ARG A 167 -4.31 -18.45 -12.76
N CYS A 168 -4.34 -17.40 -11.95
CA CYS A 168 -4.98 -16.15 -12.36
C CYS A 168 -4.16 -15.46 -13.45
N LEU A 169 -4.80 -15.10 -14.57
CA LEU A 169 -4.12 -14.59 -15.78
C LEU A 169 -3.97 -13.05 -15.80
N GLY A 170 -4.62 -12.32 -14.91
CA GLY A 170 -4.49 -10.87 -14.83
C GLY A 170 -5.44 -10.22 -13.82
N ASN A 171 -5.10 -9.01 -13.38
CA ASN A 171 -5.82 -8.26 -12.33
C ASN A 171 -6.05 -9.11 -11.06
N CYS A 172 -5.02 -9.88 -10.71
CA CYS A 172 -5.03 -10.88 -9.64
C CYS A 172 -5.05 -10.24 -8.26
N SER A 173 -5.17 -11.07 -7.22
CA SER A 173 -5.43 -10.61 -5.86
C SER A 173 -4.21 -9.96 -5.18
N PHE A 174 -3.00 -10.43 -5.46
CA PHE A 174 -1.81 -10.03 -4.71
C PHE A 174 -1.06 -8.87 -5.40
N VAL A 175 -0.79 -7.74 -4.74
CA VAL A 175 -1.46 -7.19 -3.54
C VAL A 175 -2.60 -6.25 -3.94
N SER A 176 -3.40 -5.82 -2.98
CA SER A 176 -4.55 -4.96 -3.28
C SER A 176 -4.14 -3.52 -3.63
N GLY A 177 -4.48 -3.09 -4.85
CA GLY A 177 -4.27 -1.71 -5.31
C GLY A 177 -5.07 -0.67 -4.52
N GLU A 178 -6.31 -0.99 -4.13
CA GLU A 178 -7.14 -0.08 -3.32
C GLU A 178 -6.61 0.02 -1.89
N ALA A 179 -6.13 -1.08 -1.32
CA ALA A 179 -5.42 -1.05 -0.04
C ALA A 179 -4.16 -0.19 -0.10
N SER A 180 -3.38 -0.33 -1.18
CA SER A 180 -2.19 0.50 -1.43
C SER A 180 -2.54 1.99 -1.47
N SER A 181 -3.57 2.39 -2.23
CA SER A 181 -4.07 3.76 -2.24
C SER A 181 -4.50 4.24 -0.84
N GLY A 182 -5.15 3.38 -0.05
CA GLY A 182 -5.48 3.67 1.35
C GLY A 182 -4.23 3.92 2.20
N GLY A 183 -3.20 3.08 2.11
CA GLY A 183 -1.93 3.27 2.81
C GLY A 183 -1.24 4.57 2.42
N TRP A 184 -1.26 4.91 1.13
CA TRP A 184 -0.73 6.17 0.63
C TRP A 184 -1.48 7.40 1.19
N LEU A 185 -2.81 7.32 1.33
CA LEU A 185 -3.60 8.39 1.97
C LEU A 185 -3.15 8.64 3.41
N LEU A 186 -2.82 7.59 4.18
CA LEU A 186 -2.31 7.77 5.54
C LEU A 186 -1.00 8.58 5.56
N CYS A 187 -0.11 8.35 4.60
CA CYS A 187 1.15 9.11 4.50
C CYS A 187 0.92 10.62 4.37
N LEU A 188 -0.21 11.05 3.81
CA LEU A 188 -0.55 12.47 3.66
C LEU A 188 -0.77 13.17 5.00
N VAL A 189 -1.06 12.44 6.09
CA VAL A 189 -1.13 13.04 7.44
C VAL A 189 0.18 13.73 7.82
N LEU A 190 1.32 13.20 7.36
CA LEU A 190 2.65 13.77 7.62
C LEU A 190 2.89 15.11 6.90
N LEU A 191 2.08 15.38 5.87
CA LEU A 191 2.11 16.59 5.07
C LEU A 191 1.26 17.71 5.67
N LEU A 192 0.36 17.39 6.60
CA LEU A 192 -0.51 18.35 7.25
C LEU A 192 0.25 19.24 8.25
N PRO A 193 -0.12 20.53 8.35
CA PRO A 193 0.33 21.39 9.43
C PRO A 193 0.03 20.77 10.81
N PRO A 194 0.87 20.96 11.84
CA PRO A 194 0.69 20.35 13.16
C PRO A 194 -0.73 20.53 13.73
N ARG A 195 -1.30 21.73 13.61
CA ARG A 195 -2.67 22.06 14.06
C ARG A 195 -3.79 21.26 13.39
N LEU A 196 -3.55 20.73 12.19
CA LEU A 196 -4.54 19.97 11.40
C LEU A 196 -4.33 18.46 11.45
N ARG A 197 -3.22 17.98 12.03
CA ARG A 197 -2.88 16.55 12.03
C ARG A 197 -3.90 15.69 12.74
N PHE A 198 -4.45 16.14 13.86
CA PHE A 198 -5.52 15.41 14.54
C PHE A 198 -6.88 15.57 13.86
N PRO A 199 -7.42 16.79 13.64
CA PRO A 199 -8.78 16.94 13.12
C PRO A 199 -8.94 16.40 11.69
N LEU A 200 -7.90 16.44 10.85
CA LEU A 200 -7.95 15.87 9.51
C LEU A 200 -7.27 14.50 9.41
N GLY A 201 -6.27 14.22 10.24
CA GLY A 201 -5.56 12.94 10.16
C GLY A 201 -6.33 11.77 10.75
N ILE A 202 -7.19 11.98 11.76
CA ILE A 202 -8.05 10.91 12.27
C ILE A 202 -9.05 10.45 11.19
N PRO A 203 -9.85 11.35 10.56
CA PRO A 203 -10.71 10.95 9.45
C PRO A 203 -9.95 10.28 8.30
N LEU A 204 -8.77 10.79 7.96
CA LEU A 204 -7.95 10.23 6.90
C LEU A 204 -7.42 8.82 7.23
N ALA A 205 -7.05 8.58 8.49
CA ALA A 205 -6.65 7.25 8.97
C ALA A 205 -7.82 6.27 8.95
N VAL A 206 -9.02 6.71 9.34
CA VAL A 206 -10.24 5.88 9.24
C VAL A 206 -10.50 5.48 7.80
N VAL A 207 -10.50 6.43 6.87
CA VAL A 207 -10.66 6.16 5.43
C VAL A 207 -9.56 5.22 4.92
N SER A 208 -8.32 5.48 5.31
CA SER A 208 -7.15 4.68 4.92
C SER A 208 -7.28 3.20 5.29
N ILE A 209 -7.86 2.89 6.46
CA ILE A 209 -8.11 1.52 6.95
C ILE A 209 -9.39 0.94 6.34
N MET A 210 -10.41 1.76 6.15
CA MET A 210 -11.69 1.33 5.58
C MET A 210 -11.51 0.80 4.15
N MET A 211 -10.65 1.41 3.33
CA MET A 211 -10.37 0.96 1.97
C MET A 211 -9.93 -0.52 1.89
N PRO A 212 -8.84 -0.98 2.54
CA PRO A 212 -8.48 -2.40 2.58
C PRO A 212 -9.55 -3.27 3.22
N MET A 213 -10.21 -2.81 4.28
CA MET A 213 -11.24 -3.58 4.99
C MET A 213 -12.41 -3.95 4.06
N MET A 214 -12.92 -2.98 3.29
CA MET A 214 -13.98 -3.24 2.30
C MET A 214 -13.55 -4.30 1.27
N ARG A 215 -12.28 -4.35 0.87
CA ARG A 215 -11.78 -5.36 -0.08
C ARG A 215 -11.81 -6.77 0.47
N VAL A 216 -11.53 -6.92 1.76
CA VAL A 216 -11.61 -8.21 2.45
C VAL A 216 -13.07 -8.61 2.62
N MET A 217 -13.92 -7.70 3.11
CA MET A 217 -15.34 -7.94 3.36
C MET A 217 -16.13 -8.31 2.10
N THR A 218 -15.70 -7.82 0.93
CA THR A 218 -16.34 -8.13 -0.36
C THR A 218 -15.76 -9.37 -1.06
N GLY A 219 -14.86 -10.11 -0.40
CA GLY A 219 -14.18 -11.27 -0.99
C GLY A 219 -13.31 -10.92 -2.20
N ALA A 220 -12.97 -9.64 -2.37
CA ALA A 220 -12.18 -9.16 -3.48
C ALA A 220 -10.68 -9.39 -3.26
N HIS A 221 -10.24 -9.50 -2.01
CA HIS A 221 -8.86 -9.73 -1.63
C HIS A 221 -8.76 -10.54 -0.33
N TYR A 222 -7.72 -11.36 -0.19
CA TYR A 222 -7.38 -11.98 1.08
C TYR A 222 -6.84 -10.94 2.07
N LEU A 223 -6.86 -11.24 3.38
CA LEU A 223 -6.40 -10.30 4.41
C LEU A 223 -4.95 -9.88 4.17
N SER A 224 -4.08 -10.83 3.83
CA SER A 224 -2.67 -10.54 3.55
C SER A 224 -2.51 -9.57 2.38
N ASP A 225 -3.33 -9.68 1.33
CA ASP A 225 -3.25 -8.82 0.15
C ASP A 225 -3.58 -7.37 0.52
N ALA A 226 -4.55 -7.21 1.44
CA ALA A 226 -4.97 -5.93 1.96
C ALA A 226 -3.92 -5.33 2.90
N VAL A 227 -3.42 -6.09 3.87
CA VAL A 227 -2.41 -5.62 4.84
C VAL A 227 -1.07 -5.30 4.14
N LEU A 228 -0.57 -6.20 3.30
CA LEU A 228 0.70 -6.02 2.61
C LEU A 228 0.61 -4.92 1.55
N GLY A 229 -0.52 -4.79 0.85
CA GLY A 229 -0.76 -3.70 -0.09
C GLY A 229 -0.77 -2.34 0.60
N TRP A 230 -1.49 -2.23 1.71
CA TRP A 230 -1.55 -1.02 2.53
C TRP A 230 -0.16 -0.62 3.05
N LEU A 231 0.54 -1.56 3.69
CA LEU A 231 1.86 -1.31 4.28
C LEU A 231 2.93 -0.99 3.21
N LEU A 232 2.85 -1.59 2.03
CA LEU A 232 3.80 -1.33 0.94
C LEU A 232 3.84 0.16 0.57
N SER A 233 2.71 0.87 0.59
CA SER A 233 2.70 2.31 0.31
C SER A 233 3.46 3.12 1.36
N LEU A 234 3.40 2.72 2.63
CA LEU A 234 4.16 3.36 3.70
C LEU A 234 5.67 3.08 3.52
N VAL A 235 6.04 1.87 3.12
CA VAL A 235 7.42 1.48 2.82
C VAL A 235 7.98 2.35 1.68
N VAL A 236 7.27 2.43 0.55
CA VAL A 236 7.73 3.20 -0.62
C VAL A 236 7.75 4.70 -0.34
N PHE A 237 6.80 5.22 0.45
CA PHE A 237 6.82 6.62 0.89
C PHE A 237 8.03 6.92 1.77
N ALA A 238 8.32 6.07 2.76
CA ALA A 238 9.51 6.21 3.60
C ALA A 238 10.80 6.11 2.79
N ALA A 239 10.87 5.20 1.80
CA ALA A 239 12.00 5.09 0.88
C ALA A 239 12.19 6.37 0.07
N ALA A 240 11.12 6.94 -0.49
CA ALA A 240 11.18 8.18 -1.25
C ALA A 240 11.71 9.35 -0.41
N ILE A 241 11.26 9.48 0.84
CA ILE A 241 11.80 10.48 1.78
C ILE A 241 13.28 10.22 2.06
N ALA A 242 13.66 8.98 2.39
CA ALA A 242 15.05 8.64 2.71
C ALA A 242 16.01 8.95 1.55
N VAL A 243 15.60 8.65 0.32
CA VAL A 243 16.37 8.97 -0.90
C VAL A 243 16.50 10.49 -1.07
N ILE A 244 15.41 11.24 -0.92
CA ILE A 244 15.45 12.71 -1.07
C ILE A 244 16.32 13.35 0.00
N ASP A 245 16.23 12.91 1.26
CA ASP A 245 17.07 13.39 2.36
C ASP A 245 18.56 13.11 2.09
N LEU A 246 18.88 11.91 1.59
CA LEU A 246 20.24 11.54 1.21
C LEU A 246 20.78 12.46 0.10
N LEU A 247 19.99 12.70 -0.96
CA LEU A 247 20.37 13.58 -2.07
C LEU A 247 20.61 15.04 -1.62
N ARG A 248 19.83 15.54 -0.64
CA ARG A 248 20.04 16.87 -0.04
C ARG A 248 21.33 16.95 0.78
N SER A 249 21.62 15.94 1.60
CA SER A 249 22.86 15.93 2.39
C SER A 249 24.10 15.93 1.50
N GLY A 250 24.06 15.20 0.38
CA GLY A 250 25.16 15.16 -0.60
C GLY A 250 25.37 16.47 -1.36
N THR A 251 24.30 17.26 -1.58
CA THR A 251 24.43 18.59 -2.20
C THR A 251 25.00 19.62 -1.23
N SER A 252 24.57 19.61 0.03
CA SER A 252 25.11 20.51 1.07
C SER A 252 26.58 20.26 1.40
N ALA A 253 27.09 19.05 1.18
CA ALA A 253 28.50 18.72 1.39
C ALA A 253 29.41 19.12 0.20
N ARG A 254 28.82 19.49 -0.95
CA ARG A 254 29.54 19.88 -2.18
C ARG A 254 29.49 21.39 -2.47
N SER A 255 28.59 22.12 -1.81
CA SER A 255 28.49 23.59 -1.84
C SER A 255 29.36 24.21 -0.76
#